data_AF-D5DQW2-F1
#
_entry.id   AF-D5DQW2-F1
#
_cell.length_a   1.000
_cell.length_b   1.000
_cell.length_c   1.000
_cell.angle_alpha   90.00
_cell.angle_beta   90.00
_cell.angle_gamma   90.00
#
_symmetry.space_group_name_H-M   'P 1'
#
loop_
_entity.id
_entity.type
_entity.pdbx_description
1 polymer ?
#
loop_
_entity_poly.entity_id
_entity_poly.type
_entity_poly.pdbx_seq_one_letter_code
_entity_poly.pdbx_strand_id
1 'polypeptide(L)'
;MFITNRKILAAELDMSFESFVCAEQVHEATVQKVTKADCAKGIYKYEEGIKATDGIYTNESDILLALCYADCVPLYFYAPDHHLVGLAHAGWKGTVKDIAGNMIRRWVEQENVPVEDIYVAIGPSIEDCCYVVDNRVITQVNEVVGQNGYQEVSPGQYALNLKKVNKLLIQNAGVLPERILTSSYCTSCEDDLFFSHRRDQGKTGRMFNFIGFKEE
;
A
#
# COMPACT_ATOMS: atom_id res chain seq x y z
N MET A 1 19.58 -12.72 -6.89
CA MET A 1 18.67 -12.09 -7.87
C MET A 1 17.95 -10.89 -7.24
N PHE A 2 16.94 -11.04 -6.39
CA PHE A 2 16.18 -9.88 -5.85
C PHE A 2 17.04 -8.80 -5.13
N ILE A 3 18.08 -9.19 -4.38
CA ILE A 3 19.04 -8.26 -3.75
C ILE A 3 19.72 -7.36 -4.80
N THR A 4 20.06 -7.91 -5.97
CA THR A 4 20.68 -7.16 -7.07
C THR A 4 19.74 -6.07 -7.59
N ASN A 5 18.48 -6.39 -7.83
CA ASN A 5 17.47 -5.43 -8.29
C ASN A 5 17.24 -4.31 -7.26
N ARG A 6 17.25 -4.64 -5.96
CA ARG A 6 17.16 -3.67 -4.87
C ARG A 6 18.39 -2.76 -4.77
N LYS A 7 19.60 -3.29 -5.05
CA LYS A 7 20.83 -2.49 -5.14
C LYS A 7 20.86 -1.56 -6.35
N ILE A 8 20.27 -1.96 -7.48
CA ILE A 8 20.07 -1.08 -8.64
C ILE A 8 19.16 0.09 -8.21
N LEU A 9 17.99 -0.19 -7.63
CA LEU A 9 17.07 0.86 -7.17
C LEU A 9 17.72 1.82 -6.17
N ALA A 10 18.49 1.31 -5.20
CA ALA A 10 19.21 2.16 -4.25
C ALA A 10 20.20 3.12 -4.94
N ALA A 11 20.89 2.67 -5.98
CA ALA A 11 21.82 3.49 -6.76
C ALA A 11 21.09 4.53 -7.64
N GLU A 12 19.98 4.16 -8.30
CA GLU A 12 19.16 5.09 -9.11
C GLU A 12 18.50 6.20 -8.27
N LEU A 13 18.23 5.93 -6.98
CA LEU A 13 17.70 6.91 -6.03
C LEU A 13 18.79 7.74 -5.32
N ASP A 14 20.07 7.42 -5.53
CA ASP A 14 21.20 7.93 -4.74
C ASP A 14 20.94 7.82 -3.22
N MET A 15 20.62 6.61 -2.77
CA MET A 15 20.41 6.28 -1.35
C MET A 15 21.22 5.05 -0.94
N SER A 16 21.57 4.96 0.35
CA SER A 16 22.18 3.76 0.90
C SER A 16 21.28 2.54 0.67
N PHE A 17 21.85 1.41 0.25
CA PHE A 17 21.10 0.14 0.19
C PHE A 17 20.54 -0.27 1.56
N GLU A 18 21.10 0.24 2.66
CA GLU A 18 20.71 -0.10 4.02
C GLU A 18 19.73 0.92 4.65
N SER A 19 19.40 2.04 3.98
CA SER A 19 18.32 2.95 4.43
C SER A 19 16.93 2.33 4.33
N PHE A 20 16.79 1.24 3.57
CA PHE A 20 15.51 0.62 3.27
C PHE A 20 14.95 -0.11 4.50
N VAL A 21 13.65 0.07 4.74
CA VAL A 21 12.88 -0.67 5.75
C VAL A 21 11.67 -1.32 5.10
N CYS A 22 11.55 -2.65 5.23
CA CYS A 22 10.44 -3.42 4.68
C CYS A 22 9.64 -4.12 5.79
N ALA A 23 8.38 -4.48 5.49
CA ALA A 23 7.52 -5.27 6.38
C ALA A 23 7.18 -6.66 5.80
N GLU A 24 6.77 -7.58 6.68
CA GLU A 24 6.53 -9.00 6.36
C GLU A 24 5.27 -9.25 5.47
N GLN A 25 4.31 -8.32 5.44
CA GLN A 25 3.07 -8.35 4.64
C GLN A 25 2.20 -9.61 4.82
N VAL A 26 1.62 -9.75 6.01
CA VAL A 26 0.73 -10.88 6.37
C VAL A 26 -0.71 -10.73 5.84
N HIS A 27 -1.00 -9.66 5.10
CA HIS A 27 -2.31 -9.26 4.60
C HIS A 27 -3.32 -8.94 5.72
N GLU A 28 -2.82 -8.32 6.79
CA GLU A 28 -3.60 -7.77 7.90
C GLU A 28 -3.71 -6.24 7.76
N ALA A 29 -4.09 -5.54 8.83
CA ALA A 29 -4.14 -4.06 8.89
C ALA A 29 -3.15 -3.45 9.89
N THR A 30 -2.16 -4.23 10.36
CA THR A 30 -1.13 -3.75 11.29
C THR A 30 -0.29 -2.65 10.65
N VAL A 31 -0.29 -1.47 11.26
CA VAL A 31 0.56 -0.33 10.91
C VAL A 31 1.60 -0.13 12.02
N GLN A 32 2.86 0.13 11.68
CA GLN A 32 3.95 0.44 12.61
C GLN A 32 4.69 1.72 12.25
N LYS A 33 5.18 2.44 13.26
CA LYS A 33 6.20 3.48 13.08
C LYS A 33 7.57 2.81 12.99
N VAL A 34 8.46 3.31 12.13
CA VAL A 34 9.84 2.84 11.99
C VAL A 34 10.83 4.00 12.08
N THR A 35 12.07 3.68 12.47
CA THR A 35 13.14 4.62 12.87
C THR A 35 14.46 4.26 12.18
N LYS A 36 15.51 5.09 12.31
CA LYS A 36 16.87 4.72 11.82
C LYS A 36 17.44 3.45 12.48
N ALA A 37 16.84 2.96 13.58
CA ALA A 37 17.13 1.64 14.19
C ALA A 37 16.40 0.44 13.53
N ASP A 38 15.54 0.71 12.55
CA ASP A 38 14.84 -0.30 11.74
C ASP A 38 15.47 -0.52 10.35
N CYS A 39 16.45 0.31 9.97
CA CYS A 39 17.20 0.23 8.72
C CYS A 39 17.73 -1.18 8.42
N ALA A 40 17.76 -1.52 7.13
CA ALA A 40 18.03 -2.83 6.55
C ALA A 40 17.07 -3.99 6.93
N LYS A 41 16.09 -3.82 7.83
CA LYS A 41 15.09 -4.87 8.11
C LYS A 41 14.31 -5.18 6.83
N GLY A 42 14.28 -6.46 6.46
CA GLY A 42 13.59 -6.94 5.26
C GLY A 42 14.34 -6.76 3.92
N ILE A 43 15.49 -6.05 3.88
CA ILE A 43 16.15 -5.75 2.59
C ILE A 43 16.99 -6.92 2.06
N TYR A 44 17.66 -7.65 2.95
CA TYR A 44 18.47 -8.84 2.63
C TYR A 44 17.63 -10.12 2.47
N LYS A 45 16.62 -10.29 3.33
CA LYS A 45 15.62 -11.37 3.34
C LYS A 45 14.29 -10.74 3.72
N TYR A 46 13.21 -11.04 3.02
CA TYR A 46 11.97 -10.27 3.18
C TYR A 46 11.18 -10.63 4.45
N GLU A 47 11.26 -11.91 4.82
CA GLU A 47 10.77 -12.48 6.06
C GLU A 47 11.47 -11.91 7.32
N GLU A 48 12.58 -11.19 7.18
CA GLU A 48 13.26 -10.46 8.28
C GLU A 48 12.89 -8.96 8.31
N GLY A 49 11.79 -8.57 7.65
CA GLY A 49 11.16 -7.26 7.78
C GLY A 49 10.40 -7.06 9.10
N ILE A 50 9.77 -5.89 9.25
CA ILE A 50 8.88 -5.58 10.38
C ILE A 50 7.77 -6.63 10.45
N LYS A 51 7.71 -7.34 11.59
CA LYS A 51 6.91 -8.55 11.76
C LYS A 51 5.40 -8.27 11.80
N ALA A 52 4.62 -9.20 11.23
CA ALA A 52 3.16 -9.18 11.19
C ALA A 52 2.56 -7.82 10.76
N THR A 53 3.25 -7.11 9.87
CA THR A 53 2.99 -5.70 9.52
C THR A 53 2.76 -5.56 8.02
N ASP A 54 1.73 -4.78 7.65
CA ASP A 54 1.35 -4.48 6.27
C ASP A 54 1.41 -2.97 5.96
N GLY A 55 1.53 -2.11 6.97
CA GLY A 55 1.80 -0.67 6.79
C GLY A 55 2.94 -0.17 7.66
N ILE A 56 3.78 0.70 7.10
CA ILE A 56 4.91 1.33 7.81
C ILE A 56 4.91 2.83 7.55
N TYR A 57 5.31 3.62 8.53
CA TYR A 57 5.48 5.07 8.40
C TYR A 57 6.65 5.59 9.24
N THR A 58 7.18 6.76 8.88
CA THR A 58 8.25 7.41 9.64
C THR A 58 8.22 8.92 9.49
N ASN A 59 8.84 9.60 10.45
CA ASN A 59 9.15 11.03 10.41
C ASN A 59 10.66 11.30 10.53
N GLU A 60 11.49 10.32 10.18
CA GLU A 60 12.94 10.44 10.05
C GLU A 60 13.33 10.40 8.56
N SER A 61 14.19 11.32 8.12
CA SER A 61 14.79 11.31 6.78
C SER A 61 15.78 10.16 6.60
N ASP A 62 16.24 9.92 5.37
CA ASP A 62 17.17 8.85 5.00
C ASP A 62 16.71 7.45 5.42
N ILE A 63 15.39 7.27 5.52
CA ILE A 63 14.70 5.99 5.62
C ILE A 63 13.85 5.85 4.36
N LEU A 64 14.02 4.73 3.65
CA LEU A 64 13.16 4.40 2.51
C LEU A 64 12.20 3.26 2.89
N LEU A 65 10.96 3.63 3.17
CA LEU A 65 9.88 2.68 3.43
C LEU A 65 9.58 1.93 2.13
N ALA A 66 9.69 0.60 2.11
CA ALA A 66 9.55 -0.17 0.88
C ALA A 66 8.77 -1.49 1.06
N LEU A 67 7.73 -1.68 0.25
CA LEU A 67 6.85 -2.86 0.30
C LEU A 67 6.69 -3.51 -1.09
N CYS A 68 6.44 -4.83 -1.10
CA CYS A 68 6.33 -5.65 -2.31
C CYS A 68 4.89 -5.78 -2.79
N TYR A 69 4.65 -5.65 -4.10
CA TYR A 69 3.31 -5.69 -4.70
C TYR A 69 3.26 -6.53 -5.97
N ALA A 70 2.14 -7.25 -6.12
CA ALA A 70 1.55 -7.64 -7.39
C ALA A 70 0.03 -7.70 -7.12
N ASP A 71 -0.76 -6.99 -7.92
CA ASP A 71 -2.22 -6.80 -7.80
C ASP A 71 -2.78 -6.12 -6.55
N CYS A 72 -2.23 -6.32 -5.36
CA CYS A 72 -2.70 -5.62 -4.15
C CYS A 72 -2.44 -4.11 -4.23
N VAL A 73 -3.24 -3.29 -3.53
CA VAL A 73 -3.21 -1.83 -3.69
C VAL A 73 -2.09 -1.21 -2.85
N PRO A 74 -1.14 -0.47 -3.45
CA PRO A 74 -0.19 0.36 -2.71
C PRO A 74 -0.83 1.70 -2.34
N LEU A 75 -0.87 1.98 -1.04
CA LEU A 75 -1.36 3.24 -0.48
C LEU A 75 -0.18 4.05 0.08
N TYR A 76 0.05 5.22 -0.49
CA TYR A 76 1.10 6.16 -0.09
C TYR A 76 0.48 7.31 0.69
N PHE A 77 1.07 7.67 1.83
CA PHE A 77 0.61 8.74 2.72
C PHE A 77 1.71 9.78 2.88
N TYR A 78 1.34 11.06 2.89
CA TYR A 78 2.28 12.18 2.90
C TYR A 78 1.71 13.37 3.64
N ALA A 79 2.44 13.89 4.63
CA ALA A 79 2.13 15.12 5.34
C ALA A 79 3.43 15.96 5.44
N PRO A 80 3.72 16.83 4.45
CA PRO A 80 5.02 17.47 4.30
C PRO A 80 5.37 18.38 5.48
N ASP A 81 4.43 19.21 5.92
CA ASP A 81 4.61 20.19 6.99
C ASP A 81 4.82 19.54 8.38
N HIS A 82 4.57 18.23 8.47
CA HIS A 82 4.77 17.38 9.65
C HIS A 82 5.91 16.36 9.45
N HIS A 83 6.64 16.48 8.34
CA HIS A 83 7.74 15.60 7.91
C HIS A 83 7.39 14.10 7.92
N LEU A 84 6.14 13.76 7.57
CA LEU A 84 5.61 12.39 7.68
C LEU A 84 5.36 11.72 6.32
N VAL A 85 5.86 10.49 6.19
CA VAL A 85 5.68 9.60 5.03
C VAL A 85 5.25 8.20 5.47
N GLY A 86 4.36 7.58 4.72
CA GLY A 86 3.83 6.25 5.02
C GLY A 86 3.49 5.43 3.77
N LEU A 87 3.59 4.12 3.89
CA LEU A 87 3.28 3.15 2.83
C LEU A 87 2.53 1.96 3.42
N ALA A 88 1.38 1.61 2.85
CA ALA A 88 0.54 0.50 3.31
C ALA A 88 0.05 -0.42 2.18
N HIS A 89 0.03 -1.71 2.47
CA HIS A 89 -0.34 -2.78 1.57
C HIS A 89 -1.81 -3.20 1.75
N ALA A 90 -2.67 -2.70 0.87
CA ALA A 90 -4.10 -2.99 0.87
C ALA A 90 -4.46 -4.07 -0.17
N GLY A 91 -4.18 -5.33 0.16
CA GLY A 91 -4.93 -6.46 -0.41
C GLY A 91 -6.39 -6.45 0.07
N TRP A 92 -7.26 -7.32 -0.46
CA TRP A 92 -8.69 -7.34 -0.07
C TRP A 92 -8.90 -7.49 1.45
N LYS A 93 -8.08 -8.32 2.12
CA LYS A 93 -8.10 -8.47 3.59
C LYS A 93 -7.73 -7.18 4.33
N GLY A 94 -6.63 -6.52 3.97
CA GLY A 94 -6.21 -5.26 4.59
C GLY A 94 -7.20 -4.12 4.31
N THR A 95 -7.86 -4.17 3.16
CA THR A 95 -8.95 -3.24 2.79
C THR A 95 -10.16 -3.42 3.71
N VAL A 96 -10.69 -4.64 3.89
CA VAL A 96 -11.84 -4.89 4.79
C VAL A 96 -11.48 -4.83 6.28
N LYS A 97 -10.20 -4.67 6.61
CA LYS A 97 -9.68 -4.37 7.96
C LYS A 97 -9.28 -2.91 8.13
N ASP A 98 -9.62 -2.05 7.16
CA ASP A 98 -9.38 -0.62 7.14
C ASP A 98 -7.92 -0.22 7.48
N ILE A 99 -6.94 -0.82 6.78
CA ILE A 99 -5.54 -0.41 6.90
C ILE A 99 -5.32 1.07 6.50
N ALA A 100 -6.15 1.59 5.59
CA ALA A 100 -6.08 2.97 5.12
C ALA A 100 -6.47 3.96 6.23
N GLY A 101 -7.66 3.79 6.81
CA GLY A 101 -8.09 4.57 7.96
C GLY A 101 -7.25 4.31 9.22
N ASN A 102 -6.64 3.13 9.38
CA ASN A 102 -5.70 2.88 10.48
C ASN A 102 -4.45 3.75 10.38
N MET A 103 -3.85 3.89 9.18
CA MET A 103 -2.73 4.80 8.98
C MET A 103 -3.12 6.26 9.32
N ILE A 104 -4.25 6.71 8.79
CA ILE A 104 -4.76 8.08 9.00
C ILE A 104 -5.06 8.35 10.48
N ARG A 105 -5.80 7.46 11.16
CA ARG A 105 -6.07 7.57 12.60
C ARG A 105 -4.80 7.64 13.42
N ARG A 106 -3.78 6.82 13.13
CA ARG A 106 -2.50 6.88 13.84
C ARG A 106 -1.79 8.22 13.67
N TRP A 107 -1.81 8.81 12.48
CA TRP A 107 -1.20 10.13 12.26
C TRP A 107 -1.94 11.25 13.01
N VAL A 108 -3.28 11.21 13.02
CA VAL A 108 -4.10 12.16 13.78
C VAL A 108 -3.94 11.98 15.31
N GLU A 109 -4.04 10.74 15.81
CA GLU A 109 -4.09 10.43 17.24
C GLU A 109 -2.72 10.36 17.94
N GLN A 110 -1.65 10.01 17.21
CA GLN A 110 -0.33 9.70 17.81
C GLN A 110 0.74 10.69 17.37
N GLU A 111 0.66 11.19 16.14
CA GLU A 111 1.60 12.18 15.60
C GLU A 111 1.04 13.62 15.62
N ASN A 112 -0.26 13.79 15.91
CA ASN A 112 -0.99 15.08 15.97
C ASN A 112 -1.13 15.81 14.63
N VAL A 113 -1.10 15.07 13.51
CA VAL A 113 -1.28 15.63 12.16
C VAL A 113 -2.77 15.94 11.90
N PRO A 114 -3.15 17.18 11.53
CA PRO A 114 -4.50 17.50 11.07
C PRO A 114 -4.86 16.66 9.83
N VAL A 115 -6.09 16.15 9.74
CA VAL A 115 -6.48 15.25 8.63
C VAL A 115 -6.50 15.97 7.28
N GLU A 116 -6.76 17.28 7.30
CA GLU A 116 -6.63 18.20 6.18
C GLU A 116 -5.18 18.30 5.64
N ASP A 117 -4.18 18.08 6.49
CA ASP A 117 -2.76 18.10 6.12
C ASP A 117 -2.27 16.76 5.56
N ILE A 118 -3.11 15.70 5.55
CA ILE A 118 -2.75 14.39 4.99
C ILE A 118 -3.12 14.30 3.50
N TYR A 119 -2.11 14.08 2.65
CA TYR A 119 -2.26 13.75 1.23
C TYR A 119 -2.06 12.24 1.02
N VAL A 120 -2.79 11.65 0.06
CA VAL A 120 -2.76 10.20 -0.21
C VAL A 120 -2.68 9.93 -1.72
N ALA A 121 -1.84 8.97 -2.11
CA ALA A 121 -1.81 8.44 -3.48
C ALA A 121 -2.09 6.93 -3.48
N ILE A 122 -2.99 6.52 -4.37
CA ILE A 122 -3.37 5.12 -4.61
C ILE A 122 -2.68 4.69 -5.92
N GLY A 123 -1.66 3.82 -5.82
CA GLY A 123 -0.83 3.46 -6.97
C GLY A 123 -1.39 2.32 -7.85
N PRO A 124 -0.59 1.79 -8.79
CA PRO A 124 -0.98 0.68 -9.66
C PRO A 124 -1.36 -0.58 -8.85
N SER A 125 -2.50 -1.17 -9.18
CA SER A 125 -3.03 -2.39 -8.57
C SER A 125 -3.89 -3.13 -9.60
N ILE A 126 -4.47 -4.28 -9.25
CA ILE A 126 -5.53 -4.85 -10.09
C ILE A 126 -6.82 -4.04 -9.94
N GLU A 127 -7.62 -3.99 -11.00
CA GLU A 127 -8.93 -3.34 -11.04
C GLU A 127 -10.06 -4.32 -11.38
N ASP A 128 -11.30 -3.83 -11.29
CA ASP A 128 -12.54 -4.60 -11.53
C ASP A 128 -12.52 -5.38 -12.87
N CYS A 129 -11.95 -4.80 -13.93
CA CYS A 129 -11.73 -5.41 -15.25
C CYS A 129 -10.99 -6.77 -15.23
N CYS A 130 -10.24 -7.08 -14.16
CA CYS A 130 -9.52 -8.34 -14.00
C CYS A 130 -9.74 -9.02 -12.62
N TYR A 131 -10.45 -8.37 -11.68
CA TYR A 131 -10.59 -8.85 -10.30
C TYR A 131 -12.02 -9.27 -9.95
N VAL A 132 -12.42 -10.44 -10.42
CA VAL A 132 -13.68 -11.09 -10.03
C VAL A 132 -13.52 -11.85 -8.70
N VAL A 133 -14.44 -11.63 -7.77
CA VAL A 133 -14.48 -12.25 -6.42
C VAL A 133 -15.87 -12.83 -6.09
N ASP A 134 -15.94 -13.58 -4.98
CA ASP A 134 -17.13 -14.25 -4.48
C ASP A 134 -17.91 -13.42 -3.44
N ASN A 135 -19.12 -13.91 -3.09
CA ASN A 135 -19.92 -13.40 -1.98
C ASN A 135 -19.13 -13.24 -0.66
N ARG A 136 -18.20 -14.17 -0.38
CA ARG A 136 -17.41 -14.16 0.86
C ARG A 136 -16.52 -12.92 0.97
N VAL A 137 -15.94 -12.43 -0.13
CA VAL A 137 -15.22 -11.14 -0.14
C VAL A 137 -16.21 -9.97 -0.06
N ILE A 138 -17.28 -9.98 -0.85
CA ILE A 138 -18.19 -8.83 -0.95
C ILE A 138 -18.99 -8.56 0.33
N THR A 139 -19.36 -9.58 1.11
CA THR A 139 -19.98 -9.34 2.44
C THR A 139 -19.08 -8.50 3.35
N GLN A 140 -17.76 -8.79 3.39
CA GLN A 140 -16.80 -8.03 4.18
C GLN A 140 -16.50 -6.63 3.59
N VAL A 141 -16.65 -6.43 2.27
CA VAL A 141 -16.60 -5.09 1.67
C VAL A 141 -17.83 -4.27 2.06
N ASN A 142 -19.01 -4.89 2.07
CA ASN A 142 -20.27 -4.26 2.49
C ASN A 142 -20.25 -3.83 3.96
N GLU A 143 -19.55 -4.56 4.82
CA GLU A 143 -19.34 -4.20 6.24
C GLU A 143 -18.55 -2.88 6.44
N VAL A 144 -17.71 -2.47 5.48
CA VAL A 144 -16.84 -1.29 5.62
C VAL A 144 -17.18 -0.09 4.70
N VAL A 145 -17.82 -0.31 3.55
CA VAL A 145 -18.24 0.77 2.61
C VAL A 145 -19.67 0.64 2.08
N GLY A 146 -20.46 -0.32 2.58
CA GLY A 146 -21.75 -0.68 1.99
C GLY A 146 -21.61 -1.24 0.57
N GLN A 147 -22.70 -1.23 -0.21
CA GLN A 147 -22.76 -1.76 -1.58
C GLN A 147 -22.05 -0.84 -2.59
N ASN A 148 -20.74 -0.66 -2.40
CA ASN A 148 -19.88 0.24 -3.16
C ASN A 148 -18.59 -0.46 -3.59
N GLY A 149 -18.00 0.05 -4.67
CA GLY A 149 -16.69 -0.41 -5.15
C GLY A 149 -16.71 -1.68 -6.01
N TYR A 150 -17.87 -2.27 -6.30
CA TYR A 150 -17.97 -3.46 -7.16
C TYR A 150 -19.20 -3.40 -8.10
N GLN A 151 -19.25 -4.34 -9.05
CA GLN A 151 -20.44 -4.66 -9.87
C GLN A 151 -20.63 -6.18 -9.93
N GLU A 152 -21.88 -6.65 -9.93
CA GLU A 152 -22.17 -8.08 -10.20
C GLU A 152 -22.06 -8.37 -11.69
N VAL A 153 -21.25 -9.35 -12.07
CA VAL A 153 -20.99 -9.73 -13.47
C VAL A 153 -21.66 -11.05 -13.86
N SER A 154 -21.93 -11.90 -12.87
CA SER A 154 -22.84 -13.06 -12.96
C SER A 154 -23.29 -13.44 -11.54
N PRO A 155 -24.34 -14.25 -11.34
CA PRO A 155 -24.92 -14.49 -10.02
C PRO A 155 -23.89 -14.96 -8.97
N GLY A 156 -23.65 -14.13 -7.95
CA GLY A 156 -22.67 -14.40 -6.89
C GLY A 156 -21.20 -14.18 -7.29
N GLN A 157 -20.93 -13.49 -8.40
CA GLN A 157 -19.60 -13.14 -8.89
C GLN A 157 -19.51 -11.64 -9.18
N TYR A 158 -18.52 -10.98 -8.58
CA TYR A 158 -18.44 -9.52 -8.54
C TYR A 158 -17.09 -9.02 -9.01
N ALA A 159 -17.08 -8.12 -9.99
CA ALA A 159 -15.90 -7.36 -10.39
C ALA A 159 -15.64 -6.26 -9.34
N LEU A 160 -14.54 -6.36 -8.59
CA LEU A 160 -14.26 -5.56 -7.40
C LEU A 160 -13.08 -4.59 -7.63
N ASN A 161 -13.34 -3.30 -7.49
CA ASN A 161 -12.37 -2.23 -7.59
C ASN A 161 -11.80 -1.86 -6.21
N LEU A 162 -10.69 -2.51 -5.83
CA LEU A 162 -10.05 -2.26 -4.53
C LEU A 162 -9.52 -0.82 -4.39
N LYS A 163 -9.15 -0.13 -5.48
CA LYS A 163 -8.76 1.29 -5.43
C LYS A 163 -9.94 2.16 -4.99
N LYS A 164 -11.13 1.92 -5.56
CA LYS A 164 -12.37 2.63 -5.21
C LYS A 164 -12.81 2.35 -3.77
N VAL A 165 -12.70 1.12 -3.29
CA VAL A 165 -13.00 0.80 -1.87
C VAL A 165 -12.03 1.53 -0.94
N ASN A 166 -10.72 1.48 -1.19
CA ASN A 166 -9.75 2.20 -0.36
C ASN A 166 -9.94 3.72 -0.44
N LYS A 167 -10.28 4.29 -1.60
CA LYS A 167 -10.61 5.72 -1.72
C LYS A 167 -11.79 6.13 -0.83
N LEU A 168 -12.83 5.31 -0.76
CA LEU A 168 -13.96 5.54 0.16
C LEU A 168 -13.54 5.45 1.63
N LEU A 169 -12.68 4.49 2.00
CA LEU A 169 -12.14 4.39 3.37
C LEU A 169 -11.29 5.62 3.75
N ILE A 170 -10.45 6.10 2.84
CA ILE A 170 -9.63 7.32 3.02
C ILE A 170 -10.52 8.55 3.21
N GLN A 171 -11.62 8.67 2.45
CA GLN A 171 -12.61 9.73 2.59
C GLN A 171 -13.42 9.62 3.89
N ASN A 172 -13.83 8.41 4.28
CA ASN A 172 -14.51 8.14 5.56
C ASN A 172 -13.62 8.45 6.77
N ALA A 173 -12.29 8.35 6.62
CA ALA A 173 -11.31 8.75 7.62
C ALA A 173 -11.04 10.27 7.67
N GLY A 174 -11.67 11.07 6.79
CA GLY A 174 -11.66 12.54 6.81
C GLY A 174 -10.80 13.22 5.75
N VAL A 175 -10.02 12.48 4.95
CA VAL A 175 -9.14 13.08 3.92
C VAL A 175 -9.98 13.57 2.73
N LEU A 176 -9.81 14.85 2.38
CA LEU A 176 -10.59 15.51 1.33
C LEU A 176 -10.32 14.91 -0.07
N PRO A 177 -11.34 14.80 -0.95
CA PRO A 177 -11.23 14.16 -2.27
C PRO A 177 -10.06 14.66 -3.15
N GLU A 178 -9.79 15.97 -3.09
CA GLU A 178 -8.72 16.69 -3.79
C GLU A 178 -7.31 16.35 -3.31
N ARG A 179 -7.16 15.81 -2.09
CA ARG A 179 -5.87 15.30 -1.58
C ARG A 179 -5.61 13.83 -1.93
N ILE A 180 -6.53 13.17 -2.66
CA ILE A 180 -6.46 11.73 -2.99
C ILE A 180 -6.20 11.51 -4.49
N LEU A 181 -4.93 11.31 -4.84
CA LEU A 181 -4.53 10.88 -6.19
C LEU A 181 -4.82 9.38 -6.38
N THR A 182 -5.11 8.97 -7.62
CA THR A 182 -5.41 7.57 -7.95
C THR A 182 -4.88 7.23 -9.34
N SER A 183 -3.97 6.27 -9.41
CA SER A 183 -3.41 5.78 -10.66
C SER A 183 -4.45 4.99 -11.45
N SER A 184 -4.52 5.19 -12.77
CA SER A 184 -5.39 4.45 -13.70
C SER A 184 -4.82 3.10 -14.16
N TYR A 185 -3.61 2.72 -13.74
CA TYR A 185 -2.96 1.51 -14.24
C TYR A 185 -3.48 0.24 -13.57
N CYS A 186 -3.95 -0.73 -14.36
CA CYS A 186 -4.27 -2.07 -13.90
C CYS A 186 -3.08 -3.02 -14.06
N THR A 187 -2.53 -3.56 -12.96
CA THR A 187 -1.35 -4.44 -12.99
C THR A 187 -1.54 -5.72 -13.79
N SER A 188 -2.79 -6.18 -13.96
CA SER A 188 -3.14 -7.35 -14.76
C SER A 188 -3.31 -7.05 -16.25
N CYS A 189 -3.49 -5.78 -16.64
CA CYS A 189 -3.65 -5.36 -18.04
C CYS A 189 -2.32 -4.94 -18.67
N GLU A 190 -1.48 -4.21 -17.92
CA GLU A 190 -0.22 -3.67 -18.39
C GLU A 190 0.92 -4.70 -18.15
N ASP A 191 0.96 -5.77 -18.95
CA ASP A 191 1.90 -6.89 -18.77
C ASP A 191 3.35 -6.57 -19.15
N ASP A 192 3.57 -5.63 -20.07
CA ASP A 192 4.88 -5.02 -20.34
C ASP A 192 5.44 -4.21 -19.14
N LEU A 193 4.61 -3.83 -18.16
CA LEU A 193 4.99 -2.93 -17.06
C LEU A 193 4.98 -3.58 -15.66
N PHE A 194 4.02 -4.47 -15.37
CA PHE A 194 3.77 -4.95 -14.00
C PHE A 194 3.61 -6.48 -13.89
N PHE A 195 4.18 -7.04 -12.81
CA PHE A 195 3.86 -8.39 -12.35
C PHE A 195 2.42 -8.45 -11.80
N SER A 196 1.68 -9.49 -12.13
CA SER A 196 0.30 -9.70 -11.66
C SER A 196 0.10 -11.12 -11.14
N HIS A 197 -0.22 -11.24 -9.86
CA HIS A 197 -0.46 -12.54 -9.22
C HIS A 197 -1.65 -13.29 -9.85
N ARG A 198 -2.68 -12.57 -10.30
CA ARG A 198 -3.86 -13.10 -11.00
C ARG A 198 -3.52 -13.58 -12.41
N ARG A 199 -2.92 -12.72 -13.24
CA ARG A 199 -2.54 -13.05 -14.62
C ARG A 199 -1.51 -14.19 -14.67
N ASP A 200 -0.46 -14.06 -13.85
CA ASP A 200 0.70 -14.94 -13.85
C ASP A 200 0.52 -16.18 -12.95
N GLN A 201 -0.73 -16.53 -12.63
CA GLN A 201 -1.14 -17.75 -11.91
C GLN A 201 -0.35 -18.00 -10.60
N GLY A 202 -0.11 -16.92 -9.86
CA GLY A 202 0.59 -16.89 -8.58
C GLY A 202 2.13 -16.98 -8.64
N LYS A 203 2.72 -17.33 -9.79
CA LYS A 203 4.16 -17.61 -9.95
C LYS A 203 4.88 -16.47 -10.67
N THR A 204 4.99 -15.33 -10.00
CA THR A 204 5.54 -14.09 -10.57
C THR A 204 6.37 -13.28 -9.59
N GLY A 205 7.08 -12.26 -10.12
CA GLY A 205 7.85 -11.29 -9.34
C GLY A 205 6.98 -10.34 -8.52
N ARG A 206 7.60 -9.31 -7.94
CA ARG A 206 6.91 -8.24 -7.23
C ARG A 206 7.53 -6.90 -7.60
N MET A 207 6.70 -5.89 -7.85
CA MET A 207 7.15 -4.50 -7.86
C MET A 207 7.50 -4.09 -6.44
N PHE A 208 8.50 -3.23 -6.29
CA PHE A 208 8.91 -2.69 -5.00
C PHE A 208 8.51 -1.22 -4.98
N ASN A 209 7.45 -0.91 -4.22
CA ASN A 209 6.91 0.45 -4.11
C ASN A 209 7.56 1.09 -2.88
N PHE A 210 7.91 2.37 -2.95
CA PHE A 210 8.74 3.01 -1.93
C PHE A 210 8.40 4.50 -1.71
N ILE A 211 8.67 5.00 -0.50
CA ILE A 211 8.57 6.42 -0.14
C ILE A 211 9.53 6.75 1.02
N GLY A 212 10.05 7.97 1.05
CA GLY A 212 11.00 8.43 2.07
C GLY A 212 11.33 9.92 1.86
N PHE A 213 11.84 10.58 2.91
CA PHE A 213 12.56 11.85 2.76
C PHE A 213 14.06 11.57 2.66
N LYS A 214 14.80 12.48 2.02
CA LYS A 214 16.26 12.48 1.93
C LYS A 214 16.79 13.77 2.57
N GLU A 215 17.87 13.70 3.35
CA GLU A 215 18.61 14.88 3.84
C GLU A 215 19.44 15.50 2.68
N GLU A 216 19.62 16.83 2.66
CA GLU A 216 20.43 17.57 1.68
C GLU A 216 21.94 17.59 2.03
#